data_AF-A0A9P1CW61-F1
#
_entry.id   AF-A0A9P1CW61-F1
#
_cell.length_a   1.000
_cell.length_b   1.000
_cell.length_c   1.000
_cell.angle_alpha   90.00
_cell.angle_beta   90.00
_cell.angle_gamma   90.00
#
_symmetry.space_group_name_H-M   'P 1'
#
loop_
_entity.id
_entity.type
_entity.pdbx_description
1 polymer ?
#
loop_
_entity_poly.entity_id
_entity_poly.type
_entity_poly.pdbx_seq_one_letter_code
_entity_poly.pdbx_strand_id
1 'polypeptide(L)'
;MGQLYEDYLSSGENWMESSLMVNASRTLTSRRRGKYKLTTYRDLKTQFGAGVAKQLRDNKKEQEQAKAATDSIIYWCEHPDFKGMPGKEDRVDFELVRVWDSMVYEDECEDGLSLTLSATGNLDASQTRQALHLGWKWQLATGSEIGRLHSGALGLHADAAGNPQTGAGGPDNADRREKKAKSATLKNGFTQELNARNSSLASAKLELENLYGENLEDLKDRPEIIARVDAALRACEAAVTSYTGTLRSIKLSIET
;
A
#
# COMPACT_ATOMS: atom_id res chain seq x y z
N MET A 1 14.68 13.31 -19.03
CA MET A 1 14.44 14.46 -18.13
C MET A 1 14.22 15.76 -18.91
N GLY A 2 15.08 16.15 -19.85
CA GLY A 2 14.87 17.38 -20.65
C GLY A 2 13.55 17.39 -21.44
N GLN A 3 13.24 16.30 -22.13
CA GLN A 3 12.03 16.18 -22.97
C GLN A 3 10.71 16.25 -22.18
N LEU A 4 10.70 15.74 -20.95
CA LEU A 4 9.54 15.80 -20.05
C LEU A 4 9.27 17.22 -19.53
N TYR A 5 10.34 17.99 -19.34
CA TYR A 5 10.24 19.38 -18.93
C TYR A 5 9.81 20.27 -20.11
N GLU A 6 10.28 19.98 -21.31
CA GLU A 6 9.81 20.65 -22.54
C GLU A 6 8.33 20.34 -22.84
N ASP A 7 7.86 19.12 -22.61
CA ASP A 7 6.44 18.75 -22.71
C ASP A 7 5.57 19.51 -21.68
N TYR A 8 6.08 19.75 -20.47
CA TYR A 8 5.39 20.55 -19.45
C TYR A 8 5.38 22.05 -19.79
N LEU A 9 6.49 22.58 -20.30
CA LEU A 9 6.56 23.97 -20.73
C LEU A 9 5.68 24.22 -21.96
N SER A 10 5.61 23.27 -22.89
CA SER A 10 4.77 23.36 -24.09
C SER A 10 3.27 23.18 -23.78
N SER A 11 2.91 22.52 -22.67
CA SER A 11 1.53 22.48 -22.15
C SER A 11 1.14 23.73 -21.36
N GLY A 12 1.90 24.83 -21.47
CA GLY A 12 1.60 26.08 -20.78
C GLY A 12 1.67 25.98 -19.26
N GLU A 13 2.56 25.12 -18.75
CA GLU A 13 2.71 24.81 -17.33
C GLU A 13 1.49 24.13 -16.69
N ASN A 14 0.56 23.63 -17.51
CA ASN A 14 -0.58 22.85 -17.06
C ASN A 14 -0.21 21.37 -16.98
N TRP A 15 -0.05 20.85 -15.76
CA TRP A 15 0.26 19.44 -15.50
C TRP A 15 -0.82 18.48 -16.03
N MET A 16 -2.07 18.93 -16.15
CA MET A 16 -3.18 18.12 -16.69
C MET A 16 -3.14 18.00 -18.21
N GLU A 17 -2.40 18.88 -18.89
CA GLU A 17 -2.21 18.89 -20.35
C GLU A 17 -0.82 18.37 -20.75
N SER A 18 0.06 18.08 -19.77
CA SER A 18 1.37 17.46 -19.98
C SER A 18 1.24 15.94 -20.09
N SER A 19 2.15 15.30 -20.82
CA SER A 19 2.25 13.83 -20.95
C SER A 19 2.62 13.10 -19.65
N LEU A 20 2.94 13.85 -18.60
CA LEU A 20 3.30 13.39 -17.26
C LEU A 20 2.07 13.27 -16.36
N MET A 21 1.51 12.07 -16.25
CA MET A 21 0.44 11.79 -15.30
C MET A 21 0.99 11.18 -14.01
N VAL A 22 0.76 11.87 -12.89
CA VAL A 22 0.88 11.29 -11.55
C VAL A 22 -0.40 10.51 -11.29
N ASN A 23 -0.31 9.18 -11.36
CA ASN A 23 -1.42 8.31 -11.03
C ASN A 23 -1.32 7.92 -9.56
N ALA A 24 -2.21 8.48 -8.74
CA ALA A 24 -2.43 8.00 -7.38
C ALA A 24 -3.61 7.02 -7.41
N SER A 25 -3.34 5.73 -7.21
CA SER A 25 -4.40 4.74 -7.06
C SER A 25 -4.50 4.32 -5.60
N ARG A 26 -5.60 4.74 -4.95
CA ARG A 26 -6.00 4.20 -3.65
C ARG A 26 -6.83 2.96 -3.91
N THR A 27 -6.35 1.81 -3.45
CA THR A 27 -7.12 0.57 -3.56
C THR A 27 -7.78 0.31 -2.21
N LEU A 28 -9.10 0.45 -2.14
CA LEU A 28 -9.87 -0.12 -1.04
C LEU A 28 -10.22 -1.56 -1.39
N THR A 29 -9.51 -2.52 -0.79
CA THR A 29 -9.86 -3.93 -0.87
C THR A 29 -10.78 -4.31 0.27
N SER A 30 -12.10 -4.29 0.05
CA SER A 30 -13.04 -4.93 0.99
C SER A 30 -12.97 -6.45 0.80
N ARG A 31 -12.51 -7.20 1.80
CA ARG A 31 -12.54 -8.67 1.73
C ARG A 31 -13.84 -9.20 2.29
N ARG A 32 -14.66 -9.80 1.43
CA ARG A 32 -15.88 -10.51 1.82
C ARG A 32 -15.50 -11.75 2.65
N ARG A 33 -15.79 -11.76 3.94
CA ARG A 33 -15.64 -12.96 4.79
C ARG A 33 -17.02 -13.44 5.24
N GLY A 34 -17.27 -14.74 5.04
CA GLY A 34 -18.48 -15.36 5.57
C GLY A 34 -18.38 -15.47 7.08
N LYS A 35 -19.38 -14.99 7.81
CA LYS A 35 -19.48 -15.20 9.26
C LYS A 35 -20.05 -16.59 9.50
N TYR A 36 -19.35 -17.35 10.31
CA TYR A 36 -19.80 -18.64 10.78
C TYR A 36 -20.20 -18.53 12.23
N LYS A 37 -21.25 -19.25 12.62
CA LYS A 37 -21.65 -19.38 14.03
C LYS A 37 -21.80 -20.85 14.39
N LEU A 38 -21.60 -21.18 15.66
CA LEU A 38 -21.96 -22.47 16.21
C LEU A 38 -23.45 -22.43 16.56
N THR A 39 -24.22 -23.39 16.07
CA THR A 39 -25.67 -23.51 16.31
C THR A 39 -25.97 -24.91 16.83
N THR A 40 -26.96 -25.04 17.72
CA THR A 40 -27.32 -26.34 18.27
C THR A 40 -27.98 -27.23 17.22
N TYR A 41 -27.79 -28.54 17.33
CA TYR A 41 -28.42 -29.52 16.43
C TYR A 41 -29.95 -29.43 16.48
N ARG A 42 -30.52 -29.15 17.66
CA ARG A 42 -31.93 -28.88 17.86
C ARG A 42 -32.43 -27.72 16.98
N ASP A 43 -31.74 -26.58 17.00
CA ASP A 43 -32.14 -25.42 16.19
C ASP A 43 -32.04 -25.74 14.69
N LEU A 44 -31.03 -26.50 14.28
CA LEU A 44 -30.90 -26.95 12.89
C LEU A 44 -32.05 -27.87 12.46
N LYS A 45 -32.51 -28.78 13.34
CA LYS A 45 -33.70 -29.61 13.07
C LYS A 45 -34.93 -28.74 12.88
N THR A 46 -35.10 -27.71 13.70
CA THR A 46 -36.25 -26.78 13.61
C THR A 46 -36.21 -25.95 12.33
N GLN A 47 -35.03 -25.49 11.90
CA GLN A 47 -34.89 -24.64 10.71
C GLN A 47 -34.93 -25.40 9.38
N PHE A 48 -34.25 -26.55 9.29
CA PHE A 48 -34.02 -27.25 8.01
C PHE A 48 -34.67 -28.64 7.95
N GLY A 49 -35.24 -29.14 9.05
CA GLY A 49 -35.78 -30.48 9.17
C GLY A 49 -34.73 -31.52 9.60
N ALA A 50 -35.20 -32.64 10.17
CA ALA A 50 -34.35 -33.64 10.82
C ALA A 50 -33.33 -34.32 9.88
N GLY A 51 -33.74 -34.62 8.64
CA GLY A 51 -32.89 -35.28 7.65
C GLY A 51 -31.69 -34.41 7.24
N VAL A 52 -31.96 -33.16 6.84
CA VAL A 52 -30.92 -32.19 6.42
C VAL A 52 -30.00 -31.84 7.58
N ALA A 53 -30.57 -31.58 8.77
CA ALA A 53 -29.78 -31.30 9.96
C ALA A 53 -28.83 -32.47 10.27
N LYS A 54 -29.32 -33.72 10.21
CA LYS A 54 -28.50 -34.92 10.49
C LYS A 54 -27.32 -35.00 9.54
N GLN A 55 -27.58 -34.84 8.23
CA GLN A 55 -26.53 -34.84 7.22
C GLN A 55 -25.50 -33.74 7.46
N LEU A 56 -25.95 -32.52 7.79
CA LEU A 56 -25.05 -31.39 8.06
C LEU A 56 -24.15 -31.65 9.27
N ARG A 57 -24.73 -32.18 10.36
CA ARG A 57 -24.00 -32.56 11.57
C ARG A 57 -22.96 -33.64 11.28
N ASP A 58 -23.36 -34.71 10.60
CA ASP A 58 -22.48 -35.85 10.32
C ASP A 58 -21.31 -35.43 9.40
N ASN A 59 -21.57 -34.61 8.38
CA ASN A 59 -20.53 -34.03 7.53
C ASN A 59 -19.56 -33.13 8.33
N LYS A 60 -20.06 -32.34 9.29
CA LYS A 60 -19.21 -31.47 10.13
C LYS A 60 -18.39 -32.25 11.14
N LYS A 61 -18.91 -33.36 11.66
CA LYS A 61 -18.14 -34.32 12.47
C LYS A 61 -17.00 -34.96 11.67
N GLU A 62 -17.27 -35.38 10.44
CA GLU A 62 -16.24 -35.92 9.54
C GLU A 62 -15.15 -34.88 9.25
N GLN A 63 -15.54 -33.61 8.99
CA GLN A 63 -14.59 -32.51 8.80
C GLN A 63 -13.72 -32.26 10.03
N GLU A 64 -14.30 -32.29 11.23
CA GLU A 64 -13.54 -32.14 12.48
C GLU A 64 -12.54 -33.28 12.68
N GLN A 65 -12.90 -34.51 12.32
CA GLN A 65 -12.01 -35.68 12.41
C GLN A 65 -10.89 -35.66 11.37
N ALA A 66 -11.17 -35.16 10.16
CA ALA A 66 -10.20 -35.06 9.07
C ALA A 66 -9.26 -33.83 9.19
N LYS A 67 -9.52 -32.95 10.15
CA LYS A 67 -8.82 -31.68 10.33
C LYS A 67 -7.37 -31.89 10.78
N ALA A 68 -6.46 -31.06 10.26
CA ALA A 68 -5.07 -31.05 10.69
C ALA A 68 -4.94 -30.52 12.13
N ALA A 69 -3.98 -31.05 12.90
CA ALA A 69 -3.74 -30.62 14.28
C ALA A 69 -3.36 -29.14 14.42
N THR A 70 -2.91 -28.49 13.35
CA THR A 70 -2.54 -27.07 13.31
C THR A 70 -3.73 -26.15 13.04
N ASP A 71 -4.86 -26.67 12.58
CA ASP A 71 -6.02 -25.87 12.26
C ASP A 71 -6.80 -25.54 13.54
N SER A 72 -7.18 -24.27 13.73
CA SER A 72 -7.93 -23.79 14.90
C SER A 72 -9.45 -23.76 14.67
N ILE A 73 -9.93 -24.06 13.45
CA ILE A 73 -11.34 -23.99 13.07
C ILE A 73 -12.14 -25.13 13.70
N ILE A 74 -13.11 -24.82 14.56
CA ILE A 74 -14.03 -25.82 15.13
C ILE A 74 -15.22 -25.99 14.17
N TYR A 75 -15.38 -27.16 13.56
CA TYR A 75 -16.53 -27.53 12.72
C TYR A 75 -17.66 -28.15 13.54
N TRP A 76 -17.32 -28.92 14.57
CA TRP A 76 -18.26 -29.57 15.48
C TRP A 76 -17.66 -29.70 16.89
N CYS A 77 -18.49 -29.54 17.92
CA CYS A 77 -18.12 -29.87 19.29
C CYS A 77 -19.32 -30.24 20.16
N GLU A 78 -19.04 -30.94 21.26
CA GLU A 78 -20.02 -31.12 22.35
C GLU A 78 -20.20 -29.81 23.12
N HIS A 79 -21.43 -29.53 23.55
CA HIS A 79 -21.71 -28.35 24.35
C HIS A 79 -21.01 -28.43 25.72
N PRO A 80 -20.26 -27.39 26.14
CA PRO A 80 -19.44 -27.44 27.36
C PRO A 80 -20.28 -27.76 28.61
N ASP A 81 -21.46 -27.18 28.72
CA ASP A 81 -22.33 -27.34 29.89
C ASP A 81 -22.93 -28.75 30.07
N PHE A 82 -22.93 -29.57 29.01
CA PHE A 82 -23.50 -30.93 29.06
C PHE A 82 -22.44 -32.02 29.22
N LYS A 83 -21.18 -31.64 29.44
CA LYS A 83 -20.06 -32.56 29.65
C LYS A 83 -20.16 -33.21 31.04
N GLY A 84 -20.98 -34.25 31.16
CA GLY A 84 -21.08 -35.05 32.40
C GLY A 84 -22.49 -35.46 32.82
N MET A 85 -23.55 -34.93 32.22
CA MET A 85 -24.92 -35.27 32.64
C MET A 85 -25.32 -36.70 32.23
N PRO A 86 -25.76 -37.58 33.13
CA PRO A 86 -26.21 -38.93 32.78
C PRO A 86 -27.47 -38.85 31.89
N GLY A 87 -27.40 -39.45 30.69
CA GLY A 87 -28.46 -39.42 29.67
C GLY A 87 -27.88 -39.13 28.29
N LYS A 88 -27.86 -40.12 27.39
CA LYS A 88 -27.20 -40.00 26.06
C LYS A 88 -28.11 -39.39 24.99
N GLU A 89 -29.42 -39.55 25.11
CA GLU A 89 -30.35 -39.19 24.03
C GLU A 89 -30.56 -37.67 23.92
N ASP A 90 -30.65 -36.96 25.05
CA ASP A 90 -30.83 -35.50 25.03
C ASP A 90 -29.55 -34.74 24.64
N ARG A 91 -28.37 -35.34 24.81
CA ARG A 91 -27.09 -34.69 24.49
C ARG A 91 -26.91 -34.39 23.01
N VAL A 92 -27.49 -35.23 22.15
CA VAL A 92 -27.34 -35.12 20.70
C VAL A 92 -27.95 -33.81 20.21
N ASP A 93 -29.05 -33.38 20.82
CA ASP A 93 -29.77 -32.17 20.44
C ASP A 93 -29.04 -30.88 20.82
N PHE A 94 -28.13 -30.95 21.79
CA PHE A 94 -27.29 -29.82 22.21
C PHE A 94 -25.92 -29.78 21.53
N GLU A 95 -25.58 -30.74 20.67
CA GLU A 95 -24.34 -30.68 19.90
C GLU A 95 -24.25 -29.38 19.08
N LEU A 96 -23.07 -28.76 19.07
CA LEU A 96 -22.83 -27.50 18.38
C LEU A 96 -22.21 -27.77 17.01
N VAL A 97 -22.85 -27.24 15.97
CA VAL A 97 -22.44 -27.39 14.57
C VAL A 97 -22.13 -26.03 13.98
N ARG A 98 -20.96 -25.88 13.34
CA ARG A 98 -20.58 -24.64 12.67
C ARG A 98 -21.35 -24.50 11.36
N VAL A 99 -22.18 -23.48 11.29
CA VAL A 99 -22.99 -23.13 10.12
C VAL A 99 -22.63 -21.76 9.60
N TRP A 100 -22.78 -21.58 8.29
CA TRP A 100 -22.69 -20.28 7.67
C TRP A 100 -23.92 -19.47 8.07
N ASP A 101 -23.72 -18.31 8.68
CA ASP A 101 -24.80 -17.49 9.20
C ASP A 101 -25.18 -16.41 8.20
N SER A 102 -24.19 -15.58 7.85
CA SER A 102 -24.39 -14.44 7.00
C SER A 102 -23.08 -14.03 6.33
N MET A 103 -23.22 -13.26 5.26
CA MET A 103 -22.11 -12.55 4.66
C MET A 103 -21.92 -11.26 5.44
N VAL A 104 -20.80 -11.13 6.15
CA VAL A 104 -20.48 -9.88 6.84
C VAL A 104 -19.43 -9.16 6.01
N TYR A 105 -19.72 -7.90 5.71
CA TYR A 105 -18.74 -6.99 5.13
C TYR A 105 -17.90 -6.49 6.30
N GLU A 106 -16.77 -7.15 6.53
CA GLU A 106 -15.72 -6.56 7.35
C GLU A 106 -14.93 -5.64 6.43
N ASP A 107 -15.07 -4.33 6.64
CA ASP A 107 -14.18 -3.34 6.05
C ASP A 107 -12.83 -3.45 6.76
N GLU A 108 -12.08 -4.51 6.46
CA GLU A 108 -10.62 -4.49 6.63
C GLU A 108 -10.10 -3.44 5.62
N CYS A 109 -10.11 -2.16 6.03
CA CYS A 109 -9.54 -1.05 5.26
C CYS A 109 -8.02 -1.20 5.23
N GLU A 110 -7.51 -2.08 4.36
CA GLU A 110 -6.13 -2.00 3.91
C GLU A 110 -6.03 -0.77 3.01
N ASP A 111 -5.57 0.35 3.58
CA ASP A 111 -5.36 1.57 2.83
C ASP A 111 -4.07 1.47 2.00
N GLY A 112 -4.17 0.79 0.86
CA GLY A 112 -3.11 0.72 -0.12
C GLY A 112 -3.06 2.00 -0.94
N LEU A 113 -2.24 2.98 -0.52
CA LEU A 113 -1.87 4.11 -1.36
C LEU A 113 -0.70 3.73 -2.26
N SER A 114 -0.98 3.53 -3.55
CA SER A 114 0.07 3.41 -4.57
C SER A 114 0.17 4.72 -5.33
N LEU A 115 1.39 5.25 -5.41
CA LEU A 115 1.70 6.47 -6.15
C LEU A 115 2.66 6.12 -7.28
N THR A 116 2.13 6.09 -8.50
CA THR A 116 2.87 5.73 -9.72
C THR A 116 3.04 6.95 -10.60
N LEU A 117 4.30 7.25 -10.93
CA LEU A 117 4.63 8.26 -11.93
C LEU A 117 4.70 7.57 -13.30
N SER A 118 3.80 7.93 -14.21
CA SER A 118 3.84 7.44 -15.60
C SER A 118 4.05 8.62 -16.55
N ALA A 119 4.93 8.43 -17.52
CA ALA A 119 5.12 9.36 -18.62
C ALA A 119 4.98 8.60 -19.94
N THR A 120 4.18 9.13 -20.85
CA THR A 120 4.02 8.60 -22.21
C THR A 120 4.72 9.51 -23.19
N GLY A 121 5.65 8.97 -23.98
CA GLY A 121 6.36 9.75 -24.99
C GLY A 121 6.83 8.86 -26.12
N ASN A 122 6.83 9.42 -27.34
CA ASN A 122 7.43 8.77 -28.50
C ASN A 122 8.94 8.86 -28.38
N LEU A 123 9.57 7.80 -27.87
CA LEU A 123 11.02 7.70 -27.76
C LEU A 123 11.60 7.21 -29.08
N ASP A 124 12.71 7.82 -29.52
CA ASP A 124 13.48 7.25 -30.62
C ASP A 124 14.21 5.96 -30.18
N ALA A 125 14.80 5.24 -31.13
CA ALA A 125 15.49 3.97 -30.86
C ALA A 125 16.70 4.11 -29.91
N SER A 126 17.36 5.27 -29.86
CA SER A 126 18.48 5.53 -28.95
C SER A 126 17.98 5.77 -27.53
N GLN A 127 16.95 6.59 -27.39
CA GLN A 127 16.32 6.93 -26.12
C GLN A 127 15.63 5.72 -25.48
N THR A 128 14.97 4.89 -26.29
CA THR A 128 14.35 3.63 -25.83
C THR A 128 15.39 2.68 -25.22
N ARG A 129 16.56 2.54 -25.86
CA ARG A 129 17.66 1.70 -25.34
C ARG A 129 18.24 2.24 -24.03
N GLN A 130 18.37 3.56 -23.91
CA GLN A 130 18.81 4.18 -22.65
C GLN A 130 17.79 3.99 -21.52
N ALA A 131 16.50 4.15 -21.81
CA ALA A 131 15.42 3.94 -20.84
C ALA A 131 15.39 2.48 -20.33
N LEU A 132 15.50 1.50 -21.23
CA LEU A 132 15.56 0.08 -20.87
C LEU A 132 16.79 -0.26 -20.02
N HIS A 133 17.95 0.30 -20.36
CA HIS A 133 19.19 0.08 -19.60
C HIS A 133 19.12 0.70 -18.18
N LEU A 134 18.49 1.87 -18.04
CA LEU A 134 18.26 2.49 -16.74
C LEU A 134 17.25 1.70 -15.90
N GLY A 135 16.16 1.21 -16.50
CA GLY A 135 15.19 0.34 -15.84
C GLY A 135 15.85 -0.95 -15.31
N TRP A 136 16.68 -1.59 -16.14
CA TRP A 136 17.41 -2.81 -15.75
C TRP A 136 18.40 -2.58 -14.60
N LYS A 137 19.17 -1.49 -14.64
CA LYS A 137 20.08 -1.13 -13.54
C LYS A 137 19.34 -0.86 -12.24
N TRP A 138 18.17 -0.25 -12.30
CA TRP A 138 17.37 0.05 -11.11
C TRP A 138 16.78 -1.22 -10.49
N GLN A 139 16.33 -2.17 -11.32
CA GLN A 139 15.83 -3.47 -10.87
C GLN A 139 16.93 -4.31 -10.19
N LEU A 140 18.15 -4.29 -10.74
CA LEU A 140 19.31 -4.93 -10.12
C LEU A 140 19.71 -4.28 -8.79
N ALA A 141 19.61 -2.96 -8.67
CA ALA A 141 20.02 -2.23 -7.48
C ALA A 141 19.05 -2.37 -6.31
N THR A 142 17.75 -2.55 -6.59
CA THR A 142 16.70 -2.57 -5.57
C THR A 142 16.29 -3.98 -5.13
N GLY A 143 16.68 -5.04 -5.88
CA GLY A 143 16.33 -6.42 -5.56
C GLY A 143 14.82 -6.71 -5.53
N SER A 144 14.01 -5.78 -6.00
CA SER A 144 12.56 -5.78 -5.87
C SER A 144 11.89 -6.28 -7.14
N GLU A 145 11.07 -7.35 -7.03
CA GLU A 145 10.16 -7.79 -8.09
C GLU A 145 8.99 -6.83 -8.33
N ILE A 146 8.82 -5.78 -7.52
CA ILE A 146 7.72 -4.80 -7.65
C ILE A 146 7.86 -3.98 -8.94
N GLY A 147 9.04 -3.99 -9.57
CA GLY A 147 9.27 -3.44 -10.90
C GLY A 147 8.88 -4.37 -12.05
N ARG A 148 7.76 -5.11 -12.01
CA ARG A 148 7.17 -5.58 -13.27
C ARG A 148 6.57 -4.37 -14.00
N LEU A 149 7.39 -3.72 -14.82
CA LEU A 149 6.88 -3.03 -16.01
C LEU A 149 5.96 -4.03 -16.72
N HIS A 150 4.65 -3.78 -16.71
CA HIS A 150 3.71 -4.52 -17.54
C HIS A 150 4.09 -4.25 -19.00
N SER A 151 4.97 -5.09 -19.55
CA SER A 151 5.40 -5.07 -20.94
C SER A 151 4.28 -5.40 -21.93
N GLY A 152 3.08 -5.74 -21.43
CA GLY A 152 1.92 -6.08 -22.25
C GLY A 152 1.24 -4.91 -22.97
N ALA A 153 1.56 -3.64 -22.67
CA ALA A 153 0.91 -2.48 -23.29
C ALA A 153 1.79 -1.68 -24.26
N LEU A 154 3.06 -2.04 -24.44
CA LEU A 154 3.98 -1.38 -25.37
C LEU A 154 4.52 -2.40 -26.38
N GLY A 155 3.75 -2.61 -27.44
CA GLY A 155 4.23 -3.32 -28.63
C GLY A 155 5.31 -2.49 -29.32
N LEU A 156 6.58 -2.71 -28.95
CA LEU A 156 7.74 -2.03 -29.53
C LEU A 156 8.53 -3.02 -30.40
N HIS A 157 8.41 -2.89 -31.72
CA HIS A 157 9.34 -3.47 -32.69
C HIS A 157 10.63 -2.63 -32.72
N ALA A 158 11.78 -3.26 -32.52
CA ALA A 158 13.08 -2.59 -32.52
C ALA A 158 13.87 -2.92 -33.79
N ASP A 159 14.15 -1.90 -34.61
CA ASP A 159 15.18 -1.95 -35.66
C ASP A 159 16.51 -1.39 -35.13
N ALA A 160 17.59 -2.10 -35.43
CA ALA A 160 18.93 -1.87 -34.88
C ALA A 160 19.77 -0.91 -35.73
N ALA A 161 20.34 0.12 -35.11
CA ALA A 161 21.50 0.84 -35.67
C ALA A 161 22.45 1.43 -34.60
N GLY A 162 23.75 1.18 -34.80
CA GLY A 162 24.87 2.14 -34.78
C GLY A 162 25.40 2.71 -33.45
N ASN A 163 26.67 2.42 -33.12
CA ASN A 163 27.44 2.92 -31.98
C ASN A 163 28.45 4.02 -32.42
N PRO A 164 28.58 5.20 -31.76
CA PRO A 164 29.61 6.18 -32.11
C PRO A 164 30.82 6.21 -31.16
N GLN A 165 31.98 6.44 -31.75
CA GLN A 165 33.34 6.49 -31.19
C GLN A 165 33.65 7.69 -30.28
N THR A 166 34.59 7.45 -29.35
CA THR A 166 35.26 8.37 -28.44
C THR A 166 36.25 9.33 -29.14
N GLY A 167 36.08 10.64 -28.95
CA GLY A 167 37.02 11.69 -29.40
C GLY A 167 37.52 12.59 -28.26
N ALA A 168 38.75 13.08 -28.40
CA ALA A 168 39.61 13.68 -27.36
C ALA A 168 39.16 15.06 -26.84
N GLY A 169 39.55 15.34 -25.58
CA GLY A 169 39.09 16.46 -24.75
C GLY A 169 39.65 17.83 -25.15
N GLY A 170 38.72 18.76 -25.41
CA GLY A 170 38.96 20.20 -25.49
C GLY A 170 38.63 20.96 -24.21
N PRO A 171 38.83 22.29 -24.19
CA PRO A 171 38.65 23.19 -23.03
C PRO A 171 37.24 23.21 -22.42
N ASP A 172 36.25 22.62 -23.07
CA ASP A 172 34.87 22.43 -22.56
C ASP A 172 34.76 21.55 -21.31
N ASN A 173 35.85 20.94 -20.85
CA ASN A 173 35.85 20.04 -19.69
C ASN A 173 35.77 20.78 -18.34
N ALA A 174 36.20 22.05 -18.26
CA ALA A 174 36.15 22.83 -17.03
C ALA A 174 34.71 23.22 -16.65
N ASP A 175 33.97 23.82 -17.59
CA ASP A 175 32.56 24.17 -17.42
C ASP A 175 31.68 22.95 -17.12
N ARG A 176 31.97 21.80 -17.75
CA ARG A 176 31.26 20.55 -17.46
C ARG A 176 31.52 20.04 -16.04
N ARG A 177 32.72 20.22 -15.51
CA ARG A 177 33.05 19.84 -14.12
C ARG A 177 32.36 20.76 -13.12
N GLU A 178 32.33 22.07 -13.40
CA GLU A 178 31.65 23.04 -12.53
C GLU A 178 30.14 22.81 -12.49
N LYS A 179 29.48 22.59 -13.64
CA LYS A 179 28.05 22.26 -13.71
C LYS A 179 27.73 20.95 -12.98
N LYS A 180 28.60 19.94 -13.08
CA LYS A 180 28.45 18.69 -12.33
C LYS A 180 28.60 18.89 -10.81
N ALA A 181 29.56 19.72 -10.38
CA ALA A 181 29.76 20.02 -8.97
C ALA A 181 28.55 20.76 -8.38
N LYS A 182 28.04 21.80 -9.06
CA LYS A 182 26.82 22.52 -8.65
C LYS A 182 25.60 21.60 -8.56
N SER A 183 25.42 20.71 -9.55
CA SER A 183 24.34 19.72 -9.54
C SER A 183 24.45 18.73 -8.38
N ALA A 184 25.65 18.27 -8.04
CA ALA A 184 25.87 17.38 -6.91
C ALA A 184 25.55 18.06 -5.57
N THR A 185 25.98 19.31 -5.38
CA THR A 185 25.68 20.09 -4.18
C THR A 185 24.17 20.31 -4.00
N LEU A 186 23.46 20.67 -5.07
CA LEU A 186 22.00 20.83 -5.04
C LEU A 186 21.28 19.53 -4.68
N LYS A 187 21.69 18.41 -5.28
CA LYS A 187 21.13 17.08 -4.96
C LYS A 187 21.34 16.72 -3.50
N ASN A 188 22.55 16.91 -2.99
CA ASN A 188 22.87 16.61 -1.60
C ASN A 188 22.06 17.47 -0.63
N GLY A 189 21.92 18.77 -0.91
CA GLY A 189 21.08 19.67 -0.10
C GLY A 189 19.61 19.24 -0.10
N PHE A 190 19.07 18.86 -1.26
CA PHE A 190 17.70 18.36 -1.36
C PHE A 190 17.49 17.05 -0.60
N THR A 191 18.43 16.10 -0.72
CA THR A 191 18.36 14.83 0.02
C THR A 191 18.41 15.07 1.53
N GLN A 192 19.28 15.97 2.01
CA GLN A 192 19.35 16.33 3.42
C GLN A 192 18.04 16.95 3.92
N GLU A 193 17.48 17.88 3.17
CA GLU A 193 16.20 18.51 3.50
C GLU A 193 15.06 17.49 3.53
N LEU A 194 14.96 16.62 2.53
CA LEU A 194 13.92 15.59 2.45
C LEU A 194 14.02 14.61 3.64
N ASN A 195 15.24 14.20 4.00
CA ASN A 195 15.48 13.37 5.17
C ASN A 195 15.06 14.08 6.47
N ALA A 196 15.42 15.35 6.65
CA ALA A 196 15.04 16.14 7.83
C ALA A 196 13.51 16.27 7.97
N ARG A 197 12.80 16.44 6.84
CA ARG A 197 11.33 16.49 6.82
C ARG A 197 10.71 15.14 7.12
N ASN A 198 11.25 14.06 6.56
CA ASN A 198 10.79 12.72 6.86
C ASN A 198 10.94 12.41 8.35
N SER A 199 12.07 12.79 8.97
CA SER A 199 12.25 12.69 10.42
C SER A 199 11.24 13.51 11.21
N SER A 200 10.98 14.76 10.78
CA SER A 200 9.98 15.63 11.44
C SER A 200 8.57 15.04 11.39
N LEU A 201 8.18 14.49 10.24
CA LEU A 201 6.87 13.86 10.04
C LEU A 201 6.76 12.54 10.82
N ALA A 202 7.83 11.74 10.86
CA ALA A 202 7.88 10.53 11.68
C ALA A 202 7.73 10.85 13.19
N SER A 203 8.37 11.91 13.68
CA SER A 203 8.23 12.34 15.07
C SER A 203 6.81 12.83 15.39
N ALA A 204 6.20 13.63 14.51
CA ALA A 204 4.83 14.10 14.70
C ALA A 204 3.82 12.95 14.65
N LYS A 205 4.03 11.98 13.75
CA LYS A 205 3.25 10.75 13.68
C LYS A 205 3.33 9.94 14.98
N LEU A 206 4.54 9.71 15.50
CA LEU A 206 4.74 8.97 16.74
C LEU A 206 4.01 9.64 17.92
N GLU A 207 4.02 10.96 17.97
CA GLU A 207 3.29 11.72 19.00
C GLU A 207 1.78 11.50 18.89
N LEU A 208 1.22 11.51 17.67
CA LEU A 208 -0.20 11.21 17.44
C LEU A 208 -0.55 9.77 17.81
N GLU A 209 0.32 8.80 17.52
CA GLU A 209 0.14 7.40 17.92
C GLU A 209 0.12 7.26 19.45
N ASN A 210 1.03 7.95 20.15
CA ASN A 210 1.04 7.98 21.62
C ASN A 210 -0.25 8.57 22.18
N LEU A 211 -0.73 9.68 21.59
CA LEU A 211 -1.98 10.33 21.99
C LEU A 211 -3.22 9.48 21.68
N TYR A 212 -3.19 8.67 20.62
CA TYR A 212 -4.27 7.73 20.27
C TYR A 212 -4.34 6.53 21.22
N GLY A 213 -3.19 6.12 21.77
CA GLY A 213 -3.12 5.07 22.79
C GLY A 213 -3.67 5.51 24.16
N GLU A 214 -3.72 6.82 24.42
CA GLU A 214 -4.41 7.36 25.60
C GLU A 214 -5.93 7.30 25.36
N ASN A 215 -6.68 6.71 26.29
CA ASN A 215 -8.12 6.43 26.15
C ASN A 215 -8.91 7.66 25.68
N LEU A 216 -9.42 7.61 24.44
CA LEU A 216 -10.09 8.72 23.75
C LEU A 216 -11.44 9.11 24.36
N GLU A 217 -12.03 8.26 25.22
CA GLU A 217 -13.36 8.48 25.78
C GLU A 217 -13.43 9.68 26.75
N ASP A 218 -12.31 10.03 27.39
CA ASP A 218 -12.23 11.15 28.35
C ASP A 218 -11.62 12.44 27.76
N LEU A 219 -11.44 12.51 26.43
CA LEU A 219 -10.78 13.63 25.74
C LEU A 219 -11.42 14.99 26.02
N LYS A 220 -12.74 15.03 26.20
CA LYS A 220 -13.49 16.28 26.38
C LYS A 220 -13.13 17.01 27.67
N ASP A 221 -12.67 16.28 28.68
CA ASP A 221 -12.38 16.82 30.01
C ASP A 221 -10.87 17.09 30.21
N ARG A 222 -10.03 16.84 29.20
CA ARG A 222 -8.56 16.98 29.26
C ARG A 222 -8.05 17.97 28.21
N PRO A 223 -8.15 19.30 28.45
CA PRO A 223 -7.73 20.32 27.48
C PRO A 223 -6.23 20.25 27.13
N GLU A 224 -5.41 19.69 28.02
CA GLU A 224 -3.98 19.46 27.76
C GLU A 224 -3.73 18.47 26.61
N ILE A 225 -4.57 17.43 26.48
CA ILE A 225 -4.44 16.46 25.39
C ILE A 225 -4.87 17.10 24.08
N ILE A 226 -5.98 17.86 24.09
CA ILE A 226 -6.44 18.59 22.90
C ILE A 226 -5.33 19.53 22.40
N ALA A 227 -4.69 20.27 23.30
CA ALA A 227 -3.57 21.14 22.94
C ALA A 227 -2.37 20.38 22.36
N ARG A 228 -2.06 19.17 22.86
CA ARG A 228 -1.00 18.31 22.30
C ARG A 228 -1.35 17.75 20.93
N VAL A 229 -2.60 17.32 20.72
CA VAL A 229 -3.11 16.88 19.41
C VAL A 229 -3.01 18.01 18.40
N ASP A 230 -3.49 19.20 18.75
CA ASP A 230 -3.40 20.39 17.88
C ASP A 230 -1.94 20.76 17.57
N ALA A 231 -1.03 20.66 18.54
CA ALA A 231 0.39 20.90 18.33
C ALA A 231 1.01 19.87 17.36
N ALA A 232 0.68 18.59 17.51
CA ALA A 232 1.16 17.53 16.64
C ALA A 232 0.61 17.66 15.21
N LEU A 233 -0.67 18.03 15.06
CA LEU A 233 -1.28 18.32 13.76
C LEU A 233 -0.62 19.51 13.06
N ARG A 234 -0.38 20.61 13.79
CA ARG A 234 0.36 21.77 13.24
C ARG A 234 1.80 21.40 12.86
N ALA A 235 2.44 20.50 13.59
CA ALA A 235 3.78 20.02 13.24
C ALA A 235 3.76 19.22 11.91
N CYS A 236 2.75 18.35 11.71
CA CYS A 236 2.52 17.67 10.45
C CYS A 236 2.27 18.65 9.30
N GLU A 237 1.39 19.64 9.50
CA GLU A 237 1.10 20.68 8.51
C GLU A 237 2.37 21.48 8.16
N ALA A 238 3.12 21.94 9.17
CA ALA A 238 4.36 22.69 8.95
C ALA A 238 5.40 21.88 8.19
N ALA A 239 5.51 20.57 8.45
CA ALA A 239 6.42 19.69 7.71
C ALA A 239 6.04 19.60 6.22
N VAL A 240 4.73 19.58 5.91
CA VAL A 240 4.21 19.48 4.54
C VAL A 240 4.22 20.84 3.81
N THR A 241 3.77 21.92 4.45
CA THR A 241 3.75 23.27 3.85
C THR A 241 5.15 23.81 3.62
N SER A 242 6.12 23.47 4.47
CA SER A 242 7.51 23.85 4.23
C SER A 242 8.10 23.11 3.02
N TYR A 243 7.64 21.89 2.72
CA TYR A 243 8.13 21.11 1.57
C TYR A 243 7.76 21.76 0.24
N THR A 244 6.53 22.30 0.11
CA THR A 244 6.14 23.06 -1.09
C THR A 244 6.96 24.34 -1.25
N GLY A 245 7.34 25.00 -0.15
CA GLY A 245 8.29 26.12 -0.17
C GLY A 245 9.67 25.73 -0.68
N THR A 246 10.26 24.66 -0.15
CA THR A 246 11.58 24.17 -0.57
C THR A 246 11.59 23.75 -2.03
N LEU A 247 10.56 23.03 -2.50
CA LEU A 247 10.44 22.64 -3.91
C LEU A 247 10.41 23.86 -4.84
N ARG A 248 9.70 24.93 -4.45
CA ARG A 248 9.65 26.17 -5.22
C ARG A 248 11.01 26.87 -5.25
N SER A 249 11.75 26.89 -4.15
CA SER A 249 13.11 27.45 -4.11
C SER A 249 14.10 26.65 -4.96
N ILE A 250 13.99 25.33 -4.98
CA ILE A 250 14.84 24.47 -5.81
C ILE A 250 14.51 24.65 -7.28
N LYS A 251 13.23 24.73 -7.64
CA LYS A 251 12.77 25.08 -8.99
C LYS A 251 13.44 26.37 -9.47
N LEU A 252 13.34 27.45 -8.68
CA LEU A 252 13.96 28.74 -9.01
C LEU A 252 15.48 28.64 -9.19
N SER A 253 16.18 27.88 -8.33
CA SER A 253 17.64 27.71 -8.43
C SER A 253 18.12 26.89 -9.64
N ILE A 254 17.22 26.10 -10.24
CA ILE A 254 17.50 25.34 -11.47
C ILE A 254 17.21 26.21 -12.71
N GLU A 255 16.28 27.17 -12.59
CA GLU A 255 15.85 28.06 -13.67
C GLU A 255 16.78 29.26 -13.88
N THR A 256 17.51 29.71 -12.85
CA THR A 256 18.55 30.76 -12.91
C THR A 256 19.95 30.22 -13.19
#